data_AF-A0A7C2XF75-F1
#
_entry.id   AF-A0A7C2XF75-F1
#
_cell.length_a   1.000
_cell.length_b   1.000
_cell.length_c   1.000
_cell.angle_alpha   90.00
_cell.angle_beta   90.00
_cell.angle_gamma   90.00
#
_symmetry.space_group_name_H-M   'P 1'
#
loop_
_entity.id
_entity.type
_entity.pdbx_description
1 polymer ?
#
loop_
_entity_poly.entity_id
_entity_poly.type
_entity_poly.pdbx_seq_one_letter_code
_entity_poly.pdbx_strand_id
1 'polypeptide(L)'
;MQFHYALVDDLLSREEFERRVEEKMQECGDMVDETTAAMLVVKDCGRHHVKVEALDGKSSLFSFFGKVISKSETKEFLRPEGEKGLVTNLILGDETGQVR
;
A
#
# COMPACT_ATOMS: atom_id res chain seq x y z
N MET A 1 -9.35 10.73 -0.27
CA MET A 1 -10.01 9.41 -0.47
C MET A 1 -9.27 8.45 -1.40
N GLN A 2 -9.03 8.80 -2.68
CA GLN A 2 -8.65 7.80 -3.70
C GLN A 2 -7.37 7.00 -3.41
N PHE A 3 -6.37 7.62 -2.79
CA PHE A 3 -5.10 6.92 -2.53
C PHE A 3 -5.23 5.85 -1.45
N HIS A 4 -5.83 6.15 -0.29
CA HIS A 4 -5.99 5.17 0.80
C HIS A 4 -6.89 4.00 0.42
N TYR A 5 -7.89 4.21 -0.44
CA TYR A 5 -8.68 3.13 -1.00
C TYR A 5 -7.82 2.12 -1.76
N ALA A 6 -6.83 2.58 -2.54
CA ALA A 6 -5.91 1.69 -3.26
C ALA A 6 -5.07 0.79 -2.34
N LEU A 7 -5.01 1.09 -1.03
CA LEU A 7 -4.37 0.21 -0.05
C LEU A 7 -5.29 -0.90 0.43
N VAL A 8 -6.56 -0.97 0.04
CA VAL A 8 -7.55 -1.95 0.50
C VAL A 8 -8.56 -2.33 -0.60
N ASP A 9 -8.26 -2.03 -1.86
CA ASP A 9 -9.19 -2.18 -3.00
C ASP A 9 -9.47 -3.65 -3.35
N ASP A 10 -8.61 -4.56 -2.91
CA ASP A 10 -8.79 -6.00 -2.97
C ASP A 10 -9.62 -6.56 -1.79
N LEU A 11 -9.89 -5.75 -0.76
CA LEU A 11 -10.65 -6.15 0.43
C LEU A 11 -12.04 -5.51 0.48
N LEU A 12 -12.19 -4.29 -0.05
CA LEU A 12 -13.40 -3.50 0.02
C LEU A 12 -13.78 -2.95 -1.36
N SER A 13 -15.09 -2.83 -1.61
CA SER A 13 -15.55 -1.96 -2.68
C SER A 13 -15.30 -0.49 -2.31
N ARG A 14 -15.27 0.39 -3.31
CA ARG A 14 -15.11 1.83 -3.09
C ARG A 14 -16.21 2.41 -2.22
N GLU A 15 -17.46 2.04 -2.49
CA GLU A 15 -18.64 2.49 -1.74
C GLU A 15 -18.54 2.08 -0.26
N GLU A 16 -18.12 0.83 0.00
CA GLU A 16 -17.95 0.34 1.36
C GLU A 16 -16.81 1.05 2.10
N PHE A 17 -15.71 1.33 1.41
CA PHE A 17 -14.62 2.10 1.97
C PHE A 17 -15.07 3.52 2.35
N GLU A 18 -15.72 4.24 1.43
CA GLU A 18 -16.23 5.60 1.65
C GLU A 18 -17.22 5.63 2.83
N ARG A 19 -18.17 4.68 2.89
CA ARG A 19 -19.10 4.54 4.01
C ARG A 19 -18.38 4.38 5.35
N ARG A 20 -17.38 3.50 5.42
CA ARG A 20 -16.61 3.29 6.66
C ARG A 20 -15.79 4.52 7.06
N VAL A 21 -15.29 5.30 6.10
CA VAL A 21 -14.58 6.55 6.39
C VAL A 21 -15.54 7.56 7.01
N GLU A 22 -16.73 7.73 6.45
CA GLU A 22 -17.77 8.60 7.01
C GLU A 22 -18.17 8.16 8.44
N GLU A 23 -18.37 6.85 8.64
CA GLU A 23 -18.66 6.28 9.97
C GLU A 23 -17.53 6.61 10.96
N LYS A 24 -16.25 6.46 10.58
CA LYS A 24 -15.10 6.82 11.43
C LYS A 24 -15.03 8.30 11.77
N MET A 25 -15.36 9.18 10.82
CA MET A 25 -15.44 10.62 11.07
C MET A 25 -16.56 10.94 12.06
N GLN A 26 -17.72 10.30 11.94
CA GLN A 26 -18.84 10.50 12.87
C GLN A 26 -18.51 9.98 14.28
N GLU A 27 -17.88 8.80 14.39
CA GLU A 27 -17.44 8.22 15.67
C GLU A 27 -16.44 9.13 16.40
N CYS A 28 -15.55 9.77 15.66
CA CYS A 28 -14.49 10.61 16.21
C CYS A 28 -14.88 12.10 16.32
N GLY A 29 -16.01 12.51 15.74
CA GLY A 29 -16.43 13.91 15.65
C GLY A 29 -15.41 14.80 14.93
N ASP A 30 -15.29 16.06 15.33
CA ASP A 30 -14.36 17.05 14.75
C ASP A 30 -12.87 16.78 15.06
N MET A 31 -12.53 15.64 15.68
CA MET A 31 -11.15 15.34 16.09
C MET A 31 -10.28 14.76 14.97
N VAL A 32 -10.91 14.19 13.93
CA VAL A 32 -10.18 13.56 12.83
C VAL A 32 -10.62 14.15 11.51
N ASP A 33 -9.64 14.44 10.66
CA ASP A 33 -9.92 14.75 9.27
C ASP A 33 -10.22 13.48 8.46
N GLU A 34 -10.71 13.68 7.24
CA GLU A 34 -11.00 12.61 6.28
C GLU A 34 -9.80 11.69 6.07
N THR A 35 -8.59 12.25 6.02
CA THR A 35 -7.35 11.49 5.79
C THR A 35 -7.07 10.52 6.93
N THR A 36 -7.20 11.01 8.15
CA THR A 36 -7.00 10.23 9.37
C THR A 36 -8.07 9.15 9.49
N ALA A 37 -9.34 9.46 9.19
CA ALA A 37 -10.40 8.47 9.14
C ALA A 37 -10.14 7.37 8.10
N ALA A 38 -9.66 7.73 6.90
CA ALA A 38 -9.25 6.76 5.88
C ALA A 38 -8.11 5.85 6.35
N MET A 39 -7.11 6.39 7.06
CA MET A 39 -6.04 5.58 7.64
C MET A 39 -6.55 4.61 8.72
N LEU A 40 -7.55 5.01 9.51
CA LEU A 40 -8.20 4.13 10.48
C LEU A 40 -8.93 2.96 9.80
N VAL A 41 -9.62 3.21 8.69
CA VAL A 41 -10.25 2.13 7.91
C VAL A 41 -9.20 1.16 7.34
N VAL A 42 -8.08 1.69 6.81
CA VAL A 42 -6.96 0.84 6.34
C VAL A 42 -6.43 -0.04 7.49
N LYS A 43 -6.29 0.53 8.70
CA LYS A 43 -5.88 -0.19 9.91
C LYS A 43 -6.89 -1.27 10.32
N ASP A 44 -8.18 -0.98 10.27
CA ASP A 44 -9.25 -1.93 10.59
C ASP A 44 -9.30 -3.10 9.59
N CYS A 45 -8.81 -2.89 8.36
CA CYS A 45 -8.57 -3.93 7.36
C CYS A 45 -7.28 -4.74 7.58
N GLY A 46 -6.57 -4.52 8.69
CA GLY A 46 -5.32 -5.23 9.02
C GLY A 46 -4.12 -4.75 8.21
N ARG A 47 -4.19 -3.57 7.61
CA ARG A 47 -3.09 -2.95 6.85
C ARG A 47 -2.55 -1.73 7.55
N HIS A 48 -1.26 -1.48 7.39
CA HIS A 48 -0.62 -0.31 7.95
C HIS A 48 0.07 0.46 6.83
N HIS A 49 -0.40 1.68 6.59
CA HIS A 49 0.31 2.60 5.70
C HIS A 49 1.60 3.07 6.38
N VAL A 50 2.73 2.75 5.78
CA VAL A 50 4.06 3.18 6.25
C VAL A 50 4.79 3.93 5.14
N LYS A 51 5.78 4.73 5.54
CA LYS A 51 6.74 5.36 4.63
C LYS A 51 7.84 4.37 4.24
N VAL A 52 8.52 4.63 3.13
CA VAL A 52 9.53 3.72 2.57
C VAL A 52 10.68 3.46 3.56
N GLU A 53 11.12 4.48 4.30
CA GLU A 53 12.15 4.30 5.34
C GLU A 53 11.77 3.31 6.46
N ALA A 54 10.47 3.11 6.69
CA ALA A 54 9.93 2.25 7.74
C ALA A 54 9.57 0.84 7.23
N LEU A 55 10.03 0.48 6.02
CA LEU A 55 9.97 -0.89 5.51
C LEU A 55 11.05 -1.74 6.19
N ASP A 56 10.91 -1.96 7.49
CA ASP A 56 11.84 -2.72 8.33
C ASP A 56 11.16 -3.81 9.17
N GLY A 57 11.95 -4.74 9.70
CA GLY A 57 11.47 -5.73 10.67
C GLY A 57 10.82 -6.99 10.06
N LYS A 58 9.86 -7.56 10.81
CA LYS A 58 9.32 -8.92 10.60
C LYS A 58 7.92 -8.97 9.96
N SER A 59 7.34 -7.82 9.59
CA SER A 59 6.03 -7.84 8.95
C SER A 59 6.13 -8.55 7.61
N SER A 60 5.20 -9.47 7.33
CA SER A 60 5.09 -10.12 6.04
C SER A 60 4.36 -9.26 5.01
N LEU A 61 3.72 -8.17 5.44
CA LEU A 61 2.95 -7.27 4.59
C LEU A 61 3.19 -5.81 4.99
N PHE A 62 3.52 -4.99 4.01
CA PHE A 62 3.59 -3.53 4.13
C PHE A 62 2.68 -2.89 3.09
N SER A 63 2.08 -1.77 3.45
CA SER A 63 1.32 -0.94 2.52
C SER A 63 1.98 0.43 2.49
N PHE A 64 2.40 0.90 1.32
CA PHE A 64 3.06 2.19 1.17
C PHE A 64 2.73 2.79 -0.20
N PHE A 65 2.91 4.10 -0.32
CA PHE A 65 2.86 4.78 -1.62
C PHE A 65 4.30 5.09 -2.03
N GLY A 66 4.64 4.79 -3.28
CA GLY A 66 5.94 5.09 -3.83
C GLY A 66 5.83 5.46 -5.30
N LYS A 67 6.67 6.39 -5.73
CA LYS A 67 6.87 6.69 -7.14
C LYS A 67 7.84 5.66 -7.73
N VAL A 68 7.55 5.15 -8.93
CA VAL A 68 8.55 4.39 -9.70
C VAL A 68 9.65 5.36 -10.15
N ILE A 69 10.83 5.18 -9.60
CA ILE A 69 12.03 5.97 -9.91
C ILE A 69 12.76 5.37 -11.10
N SER A 70 12.91 4.05 -11.12
CA SER A 70 13.50 3.35 -12.26
C SER A 70 12.98 1.93 -12.39
N LYS A 71 13.15 1.36 -13.59
CA LYS A 71 12.87 -0.04 -13.91
C LYS A 71 14.10 -0.62 -14.61
N SER A 72 14.57 -1.77 -14.13
CA SER A 72 15.66 -2.51 -14.77
C SER A 72 15.17 -3.23 -16.03
N GLU A 73 16.08 -3.61 -16.91
CA GLU A 73 15.78 -4.52 -18.01
C GLU A 73 15.20 -5.85 -17.48
N THR A 74 14.24 -6.40 -18.23
CA THR A 74 13.65 -7.71 -17.91
C THR A 74 14.64 -8.82 -18.26
N LYS A 75 14.86 -9.74 -17.33
CA LYS A 75 15.75 -10.91 -17.48
C LYS A 75 14.93 -12.19 -17.50
N GLU A 76 15.36 -13.15 -18.32
CA GLU A 76 14.80 -14.52 -18.36
C GLU A 76 15.59 -15.44 -17.41
N PHE A 77 14.89 -16.35 -16.73
CA PHE A 77 15.50 -17.39 -15.87
C PHE A 77 14.76 -18.73 -16.02
N LEU A 78 15.43 -19.85 -15.72
CA LEU A 78 14.79 -21.17 -15.70
C LEU A 78 14.24 -21.47 -14.30
N ARG A 79 12.96 -21.86 -14.24
CA ARG A 79 12.34 -22.38 -13.02
C ARG A 79 12.81 -23.81 -12.74
N PRO A 80 12.74 -24.28 -11.49
CA PRO A 80 13.09 -25.67 -11.14
C PRO A 80 12.32 -26.72 -11.95
N GLU A 81 11.08 -26.41 -12.36
CA GLU A 81 10.22 -27.28 -13.17
C GLU A 81 10.48 -27.18 -14.69
N GLY A 82 11.51 -26.45 -15.12
CA GLY A 82 11.96 -26.35 -16.51
C GLY A 82 11.32 -25.23 -17.34
N GLU A 83 10.30 -24.55 -16.81
CA GLU A 83 9.67 -23.40 -17.48
C GLU A 83 10.54 -22.14 -17.42
N LYS A 84 10.42 -21.27 -18.42
CA LYS A 84 11.07 -19.95 -18.44
C LYS A 84 10.25 -18.95 -17.64
N GLY A 85 10.89 -18.27 -16.68
CA GLY A 85 10.36 -17.13 -15.94
C GLY A 85 10.98 -15.81 -16.40
N LEU A 86 10.28 -14.70 -16.19
CA LEU A 86 10.78 -13.34 -16.41
C LEU A 86 10.83 -12.59 -15.08
N VAL A 87 11.88 -11.80 -14.87
CA VAL A 87 12.06 -10.96 -13.68
C VAL A 87 12.56 -9.58 -14.05
N THR A 88 12.08 -8.55 -13.36
CA THR A 88 12.63 -7.19 -13.40
C THR A 88 12.66 -6.63 -11.98
N ASN A 89 13.49 -5.62 -11.75
CA ASN A 89 13.51 -4.90 -10.48
C ASN A 89 13.03 -3.48 -10.72
N LEU A 90 12.27 -2.96 -9.77
CA LEU A 90 11.88 -1.56 -9.71
C LEU A 90 12.70 -0.87 -8.62
N ILE A 91 12.90 0.43 -8.75
CA ILE A 91 13.24 1.27 -7.61
C ILE A 91 12.02 2.13 -7.34
N LEU A 92 11.45 2.01 -6.16
CA LEU A 92 10.35 2.83 -5.67
C LEU A 92 10.90 3.82 -4.66
N GLY A 93 10.30 5.01 -4.53
CA GLY A 93 10.65 5.92 -3.45
C GLY A 93 9.56 6.92 -3.12
N ASP A 94 9.65 7.45 -1.91
CA ASP A 94 8.85 8.55 -1.38
C ASP A 94 9.79 9.64 -0.84
N GLU A 95 9.28 10.59 -0.07
CA GLU A 95 10.09 11.66 0.51
C GLU A 95 11.07 11.18 1.60
N THR A 96 10.92 9.96 2.12
CA THR A 96 11.74 9.44 3.21
C THR A 96 12.82 8.49 2.73
N GLY A 97 12.64 7.84 1.57
CA GLY A 97 13.69 6.98 1.02
C GLY A 97 13.37 6.29 -0.29
N GLN A 98 14.19 5.29 -0.61
CA GLN A 98 14.02 4.42 -1.76
C GLN A 98 14.14 2.95 -1.35
N VAL A 99 13.38 2.09 -2.03
CA VAL A 99 13.40 0.63 -1.88
C VAL A 99 13.45 -0.02 -3.26
N ARG A 100 14.01 -1.23 -3.32
CA ARG A 100 14.15 -2.03 -4.54
C ARG A 100 13.27 -3.27 -4.48
#